data_AF-A0A1C4DXA0-F1
#
_entry.id   AF-A0A1C4DXA0-F1
#
_cell.length_a   1.000
_cell.length_b   1.000
_cell.length_c   1.000
_cell.angle_alpha   90.00
_cell.angle_beta   90.00
_cell.angle_gamma   90.00
#
_symmetry.space_group_name_H-M   'P 1'
#
loop_
_entity.id
_entity.type
_entity.pdbx_description
1 polymer ?
#
loop_
_entity_poly.entity_id
_entity_poly.type
_entity_poly.pdbx_seq_one_letter_code
_entity_poly.pdbx_strand_id
1 'polypeptide(L)'
;MHEITRWDLDRLYPIEDIVTPILRLKEQYYATKDVEILSKLIQSIEKAEYYLYCRSAEESISSDLTISTMTVKDLKKRSTASNTEK
;
A
#
# COMPACT_ATOMS: atom_id res chain seq x y z
N MET A 1 -20.67 7.02 -8.04
CA MET A 1 -19.20 7.00 -8.19
C MET A 1 -18.66 7.05 -6.77
N HIS A 2 -18.32 5.91 -6.18
CA HIS A 2 -17.65 5.93 -4.88
C HIS A 2 -16.19 6.25 -5.20
N GLU A 3 -15.83 7.54 -5.09
CA GLU A 3 -14.44 7.90 -4.88
C GLU A 3 -14.03 7.20 -3.59
N ILE A 4 -13.43 6.02 -3.74
CA ILE A 4 -12.64 5.44 -2.67
C ILE A 4 -11.61 6.52 -2.39
N THR A 5 -11.76 7.21 -1.26
CA THR A 5 -10.81 8.17 -0.75
C THR A 5 -9.48 7.43 -0.67
N ARG A 6 -8.68 7.49 -1.73
CA ARG A 6 -7.30 6.98 -1.75
C ARG A 6 -6.65 7.68 -0.59
N TRP A 7 -6.20 6.92 0.39
CA TRP A 7 -5.52 7.49 1.53
C TRP A 7 -4.28 8.13 0.94
N ASP A 8 -4.15 9.46 1.08
CA ASP A 8 -2.99 10.19 0.58
C ASP A 8 -1.80 9.87 1.50
N LEU A 9 -1.35 8.61 1.43
CA LEU A 9 -0.29 8.01 2.22
C LEU A 9 1.03 8.74 1.97
N ASP A 10 1.24 9.24 0.74
CA ASP A 10 2.38 10.08 0.35
C ASP A 10 2.41 11.42 1.11
N ARG A 11 1.26 11.95 1.53
CA ARG A 11 1.18 13.18 2.33
C ARG A 11 1.36 12.96 3.83
N LEU A 12 0.93 11.81 4.35
CA LEU A 12 1.12 11.45 5.77
C LEU A 12 2.52 10.91 6.06
N TYR A 13 3.19 10.36 5.05
CA TYR A 13 4.50 9.75 5.14
C TYR A 13 5.27 10.16 3.88
N PRO A 14 6.24 11.10 3.94
CA PRO A 14 7.13 11.33 2.81
C PRO A 14 8.06 10.10 2.71
N ILE A 15 7.69 9.11 1.89
CA ILE A 15 8.34 7.78 1.81
C ILE A 15 9.50 7.82 0.82
N GLU A 16 10.45 8.72 1.02
CA GLU A 16 11.74 8.51 0.36
C GLU A 16 12.56 7.47 1.12
N ASP A 17 12.41 7.38 2.46
CA ASP A 17 13.13 6.38 3.25
C ASP A 17 12.55 6.11 4.66
N ILE A 18 11.79 5.02 4.79
CA ILE A 18 11.30 4.53 6.10
C ILE A 18 12.28 3.57 6.80
N VAL A 19 13.32 3.11 6.10
CA VAL A 19 14.22 2.05 6.59
C VAL A 19 15.44 2.64 7.29
N THR A 20 16.04 3.70 6.73
CA THR A 20 17.22 4.36 7.32
C THR A 20 17.01 4.89 8.73
N PRO A 21 15.86 5.54 9.07
CA PRO A 21 15.59 5.97 10.44
C PRO A 21 15.57 4.80 11.43
N ILE A 22 14.99 3.66 11.04
CA ILE A 22 14.91 2.44 11.86
C ILE A 22 16.31 1.86 12.07
N LEU A 23 17.14 1.78 11.02
CA LEU A 23 18.51 1.28 11.11
C LEU A 23 19.36 2.14 12.06
N ARG A 24 19.26 3.46 11.96
CA ARG A 24 19.99 4.38 12.86
C ARG A 24 19.54 4.21 14.32
N LEU A 25 18.24 4.11 14.57
CA LEU A 25 17.69 3.90 15.92
C LEU A 25 18.12 2.55 16.50
N LYS A 26 18.19 1.52 15.67
CA LYS A 26 18.73 0.20 16.05
C LYS A 26 20.17 0.33 16.52
N GLU A 27 21.05 0.93 15.72
CA GLU A 27 22.46 1.11 16.09
C GLU A 27 22.63 1.91 17.38
N GLN A 28 21.87 3.01 17.53
CA GLN A 28 21.87 3.81 18.73
C GLN A 28 21.43 3.01 19.96
N TYR A 29 20.34 2.23 19.86
CA TYR A 29 19.88 1.39 20.96
C TYR A 29 20.93 0.32 21.34
N TYR A 30 21.60 -0.30 20.36
CA TYR A 30 22.66 -1.26 20.67
C TYR A 30 23.84 -0.62 21.40
N ALA A 31 24.16 0.63 21.09
CA ALA A 31 25.24 1.38 21.72
C ALA A 31 24.88 1.91 23.12
N THR A 32 23.67 2.45 23.31
CA THR A 32 23.29 3.13 24.56
C THR A 32 22.48 2.27 25.52
N LYS A 33 21.76 1.25 25.00
CA LYS A 33 20.75 0.47 25.72
C LYS A 33 19.64 1.34 26.35
N ASP A 34 19.40 2.50 25.77
CA ASP A 34 18.43 3.49 26.25
C ASP A 34 16.99 3.07 25.90
N VAL A 35 16.11 3.09 26.91
CA VAL A 35 14.70 2.73 26.79
C VAL A 35 13.90 3.72 25.95
N GLU A 36 14.27 5.01 25.95
CA GLU A 36 13.65 6.03 25.10
C GLU A 36 13.96 5.77 23.62
N ILE A 37 15.19 5.36 23.31
CA ILE A 37 15.60 4.97 21.95
C ILE A 37 14.88 3.68 21.54
N LEU A 38 14.72 2.72 22.45
CA LEU A 38 13.93 1.53 22.20
C LEU A 38 12.47 1.86 21.88
N SER A 39 11.86 2.78 22.61
CA SER A 39 10.48 3.22 22.34
C SER A 39 10.35 3.87 20.96
N LYS A 40 11.29 4.76 20.60
CA LYS A 40 11.34 5.40 19.27
C LYS A 40 11.56 4.37 18.15
N LEU A 41 12.39 3.35 18.39
CA LEU A 41 12.62 2.25 17.46
C LEU A 41 11.34 1.46 17.22
N ILE A 42 10.63 1.05 18.27
CA ILE A 42 9.37 0.30 18.18
C ILE A 42 8.33 1.12 17.41
N GLN A 43 8.13 2.39 17.77
CA GLN A 43 7.19 3.27 17.07
C GLN A 43 7.51 3.40 15.59
N SER A 44 8.81 3.49 15.24
CA SER A 44 9.23 3.60 13.83
C SER A 44 8.97 2.30 13.06
N ILE A 45 9.10 1.14 13.71
CA ILE A 45 8.79 -0.18 13.12
C ILE A 45 7.28 -0.31 12.89
N GLU A 46 6.45 -0.09 13.91
CA GLU A 46 4.98 -0.16 13.80
C GLU A 46 4.45 0.77 12.70
N LYS A 47 5.03 1.97 12.63
CA LYS A 47 4.73 2.98 11.62
C LYS A 47 5.08 2.51 10.21
N ALA A 48 6.20 1.80 10.02
CA ALA A 48 6.60 1.23 8.74
C ALA A 48 5.73 0.03 8.34
N GLU A 49 5.39 -0.85 9.28
CA GLU A 49 4.50 -1.99 9.04
C GLU A 49 3.11 -1.53 8.60
N TYR A 50 2.54 -0.53 9.27
CA TYR A 50 1.26 0.04 8.90
C TYR A 50 1.28 0.64 7.50
N TYR A 51 2.34 1.38 7.16
CA TYR A 51 2.51 1.95 5.83
C TYR A 51 2.56 0.86 4.73
N LEU A 52 3.34 -0.21 4.95
CA LEU A 52 3.45 -1.32 4.01
C LEU A 52 2.13 -2.08 3.86
N TYR A 53 1.40 -2.26 4.95
CA TYR A 53 0.06 -2.87 4.93
C TYR A 53 -0.91 -2.05 4.08
N CYS A 54 -0.96 -0.73 4.27
CA CYS A 54 -1.81 0.15 3.48
C CYS A 54 -1.47 0.10 1.98
N ARG A 55 -0.19 0.14 1.61
CA ARG A 55 0.24 0.02 0.22
C ARG A 55 -0.15 -1.31 -0.41
N SER A 56 0.06 -2.41 0.30
CA SER A 56 -0.33 -3.76 -0.14
C SER A 56 -1.85 -3.88 -0.35
N ALA A 57 -2.65 -3.31 0.56
CA ALA A 57 -4.10 -3.29 0.43
C ALA A 57 -4.57 -2.47 -0.78
N GLU A 58 -3.96 -1.31 -1.04
CA GLU A 58 -4.26 -0.49 -2.23
C GLU A 58 -3.89 -1.19 -3.54
N GLU A 59 -2.72 -1.85 -3.59
CA GLU A 59 -2.28 -2.63 -4.75
C GLU A 59 -3.20 -3.83 -5.03
N SER A 60 -3.64 -4.52 -3.97
CA SER A 60 -4.59 -5.65 -4.06
C SER A 60 -5.95 -5.24 -4.65
N ILE A 61 -6.53 -4.12 -4.17
CA ILE A 61 -7.78 -3.56 -4.70
C ILE A 61 -7.61 -3.16 -6.18
N SER A 62 -6.46 -2.59 -6.53
CA SER A 62 -6.14 -2.21 -7.91
C SER A 62 -6.06 -3.44 -8.84
N SER A 63 -5.45 -4.54 -8.39
CA SER A 63 -5.40 -5.79 -9.17
C SER A 63 -6.78 -6.40 -9.37
N ASP A 64 -7.61 -6.47 -8.34
CA ASP A 64 -8.96 -7.05 -8.42
C ASP A 64 -9.89 -6.23 -9.31
N LEU A 65 -9.78 -4.90 -9.27
CA LEU A 65 -10.52 -4.00 -10.16
C LEU A 65 -10.09 -4.16 -11.62
N THR A 66 -8.79 -4.37 -11.86
CA THR A 66 -8.24 -4.60 -13.21
C THR A 66 -8.77 -5.91 -13.78
N ILE A 67 -8.72 -7.00 -13.01
CA ILE A 67 -9.26 -8.31 -13.39
C ILE A 67 -10.76 -8.19 -13.70
N SER A 68 -11.53 -7.60 -12.79
CA SER A 68 -12.98 -7.41 -12.96
C SER A 68 -13.31 -6.58 -14.20
N THR A 69 -12.55 -5.52 -14.47
CA THR A 69 -12.74 -4.67 -15.65
C THR A 69 -12.43 -5.41 -16.95
N MET A 70 -11.37 -6.23 -16.96
CA MET A 70 -11.04 -7.10 -18.10
C MET A 70 -12.16 -8.11 -18.36
N THR A 71 -12.67 -8.78 -17.33
CA THR A 71 -13.78 -9.72 -17.45
C THR A 71 -15.05 -9.05 -18.00
N VAL A 72 -15.39 -7.85 -17.53
CA VAL A 72 -16.55 -7.09 -18.04
C VAL A 72 -16.36 -6.70 -19.52
N LYS A 73 -15.15 -6.27 -19.92
CA LYS A 73 -14.85 -5.97 -21.34
C LYS A 73 -14.99 -7.21 -22.23
N ASP A 74 -14.50 -8.36 -21.77
CA ASP A 74 -14.61 -9.62 -22.52
C ASP A 74 -16.07 -10.08 -22.66
N LEU A 75 -16.87 -9.99 -21.59
CA LEU A 75 -18.30 -10.28 -21.64
C LEU A 75 -19.05 -9.33 -22.58
N LYS A 76 -18.70 -8.03 -22.57
CA LYS A 76 -19.29 -7.05 -23.49
C LYS A 76 -18.95 -7.34 -24.94
N LYS A 77 -17.68 -7.70 -25.23
CA LYS A 77 -17.26 -8.07 -26.58
C LYS A 77 -18.00 -9.30 -27.11
N ARG A 78 -18.17 -10.33 -26.26
CA ARG A 78 -18.95 -11.54 -26.60
C ARG A 78 -20.41 -11.21 -26.89
N SER A 79 -21.04 -10.39 -26.06
CA SER A 79 -22.45 -9.99 -26.23
C SER A 79 -22.68 -9.07 -27.44
N THR A 80 -21.71 -8.23 -27.81
CA THR A 80 -21.79 -7.43 -29.05
C THR A 80 -21.49 -8.22 -30.32
N ALA A 81 -20.67 -9.28 -30.25
CA ALA A 81 -20.37 -10.13 -31.40
C ALA A 81 -21.59 -10.97 -31.84
N SER A 82 -22.42 -11.42 -30.90
CA SER A 82 -23.66 -12.16 -31.19
C SER A 82 -24.77 -11.31 -31.85
N ASN A 83 -24.62 -9.99 -31.94
CA ASN A 83 -25.61 -9.08 -32.55
C ASN A 83 -25.31 -8.72 -34.02
N THR A 84 -24.32 -9.38 -34.65
CA THR A 84 -23.94 -9.12 -36.06
C THR A 84 -24.27 -10.27 -37.02
N GLU A 85 -25.06 -11.24 -36.58
CA GLU A 85 -25.61 -12.32 -37.43
C GLU A 85 -27.14 -12.38 -37.31
N LYS A 86 -27.82 -11.25 -37.58
CA LYS A 86 -29.24 -11.28 -37.89
C LYS A 86 -29.56 -10.43 -39.10
#